data_AF-A0A830C7Q5-F1
#
_entry.id   AF-A0A830C7Q5-F1
#
_cell.length_a   1.000
_cell.length_b   1.000
_cell.length_c   1.000
_cell.angle_alpha   90.00
_cell.angle_beta   90.00
_cell.angle_gamma   90.00
#
_symmetry.space_group_name_H-M   'P 1'
#
loop_
_entity.id
_entity.type
_entity.pdbx_description
1 polymer ?
#
loop_
_entity_poly.entity_id
_entity_poly.type
_entity_poly.pdbx_seq_one_letter_code
_entity_poly.pdbx_strand_id
1 'polypeptide(L)'
;MLELLNQLDGFSSDDQIKIIAATNRADTLDPALMRSGRLDRKIEFPHPTEEARARILQIHSRKMNVHPDVNFEELARSTDDFNGAQLKVVCVEAGMLTLRRDTTEVSLSLSLSLSLSLLCVCV
;
A
#
# COMPACT_ATOMS: atom_id res chain seq x y z
N MET A 1 21.37 -17.09 -9.18
CA MET A 1 21.63 -15.65 -8.93
C MET A 1 22.73 -15.11 -9.85
N LEU A 2 23.89 -15.79 -9.96
CA LEU A 2 25.00 -15.36 -10.83
C LEU A 2 24.61 -15.20 -12.30
N GLU A 3 23.76 -16.08 -12.83
CA GLU A 3 23.30 -15.98 -14.22
C GLU A 3 22.51 -14.69 -14.48
N LEU A 4 21.66 -14.27 -13.53
CA LEU A 4 20.92 -13.01 -13.64
C LEU A 4 21.89 -11.81 -13.69
N LEU A 5 22.95 -11.81 -12.88
CA LEU A 5 23.95 -10.74 -12.88
C LEU A 5 24.72 -10.68 -14.21
N ASN A 6 25.06 -11.82 -14.78
CA ASN A 6 25.74 -11.89 -16.07
C ASN A 6 24.87 -11.35 -17.20
N GLN A 7 23.57 -11.65 -17.18
CA GLN A 7 22.63 -11.10 -18.15
C GLN A 7 22.44 -9.58 -17.95
N LEU A 8 22.43 -9.09 -16.70
CA LEU A 8 22.35 -7.66 -16.38
C LEU A 8 23.59 -6.88 -16.88
N ASP A 9 24.79 -7.43 -16.73
CA ASP A 9 26.03 -6.82 -17.21
C ASP A 9 26.21 -6.96 -18.74
N GLY A 10 25.51 -7.90 -19.37
CA GLY A 10 25.57 -8.17 -20.81
C GLY A 10 24.76 -7.21 -21.68
N PHE A 11 23.88 -6.40 -21.08
CA PHE A 11 23.21 -5.33 -21.79
C PHE A 11 24.16 -4.14 -21.90
N SER A 12 24.69 -3.91 -23.09
CA SER A 12 25.11 -2.56 -23.48
C SER A 12 23.93 -1.59 -23.25
N SER A 13 24.22 -0.32 -23.02
CA SER A 13 23.28 0.77 -22.67
C SER A 13 22.15 1.05 -23.67
N ASP A 14 21.77 0.08 -24.49
CA ASP A 14 20.62 0.13 -25.37
C ASP A 14 19.37 0.38 -24.53
N ASP A 15 18.71 1.49 -24.81
CA ASP A 15 17.57 2.02 -24.06
C ASP A 15 16.31 1.13 -24.08
N GLN A 16 16.37 -0.06 -24.67
CA GLN A 16 15.21 -0.91 -24.95
C GLN A 16 14.69 -1.66 -23.73
N ILE A 17 15.53 -1.93 -22.71
CA ILE A 17 15.14 -2.72 -21.53
C ILE A 17 15.36 -1.91 -20.26
N LYS A 18 14.29 -1.73 -19.49
CA LYS A 18 14.30 -1.11 -18.17
C LYS A 18 13.86 -2.14 -17.13
N ILE A 19 14.53 -2.16 -15.99
CA ILE A 19 14.31 -3.17 -14.94
C ILE A 19 13.80 -2.47 -13.69
N ILE A 20 12.68 -2.97 -13.17
CA ILE A 20 12.09 -2.52 -11.90
C ILE A 20 12.16 -3.69 -10.93
N ALA A 21 12.83 -3.48 -9.80
CA ALA A 21 12.90 -4.43 -8.71
C ALA A 21 12.24 -3.83 -7.46
N ALA A 22 11.58 -4.68 -6.67
CA ALA A 22 10.98 -4.30 -5.40
C ALA A 22 11.42 -5.30 -4.32
N THR A 23 11.82 -4.79 -3.16
CA THR A 23 12.16 -5.60 -1.98
C THR A 23 11.66 -4.90 -0.72
N ASN A 24 11.20 -5.69 0.25
CA ASN A 24 10.88 -5.20 1.60
C ASN A 24 12.10 -5.22 2.52
N ARG A 25 13.22 -5.80 2.06
CA ARG A 25 14.44 -6.05 2.84
C ARG A 25 15.68 -5.72 2.03
N ALA A 26 15.98 -4.42 1.92
CA ALA A 26 17.15 -3.93 1.20
C ALA A 26 18.48 -4.37 1.84
N ASP A 27 18.47 -4.65 3.15
CA ASP A 27 19.59 -5.17 3.94
C ASP A 27 20.07 -6.56 3.50
N THR A 28 19.15 -7.38 2.95
CA THR A 28 19.46 -8.76 2.53
C THR A 28 19.96 -8.88 1.11
N LEU A 29 19.95 -7.78 0.35
CA LEU A 29 20.38 -7.79 -1.05
C LEU A 29 21.90 -7.92 -1.16
N ASP A 30 22.35 -8.68 -2.16
CA ASP A 30 23.76 -8.77 -2.51
C ASP A 30 24.30 -7.37 -2.87
N PRO A 31 25.36 -6.87 -2.20
CA PRO A 31 25.99 -5.61 -2.53
C PRO A 31 26.41 -5.48 -4.00
N ALA A 32 26.64 -6.60 -4.69
CA ALA A 32 26.97 -6.62 -6.11
C ALA A 32 25.81 -6.07 -6.98
N LEU A 33 24.55 -6.26 -6.61
CA LEU A 33 23.39 -5.70 -7.34
C LEU A 33 23.28 -4.18 -7.18
N MET A 34 23.82 -3.64 -6.09
CA MET A 34 23.68 -2.24 -5.67
C MET A 34 24.78 -1.32 -6.20
N ARG A 35 25.70 -1.85 -7.02
CA ARG A 35 26.74 -1.09 -7.72
C ARG A 35 26.16 -0.38 -8.94
N SER A 36 26.77 0.74 -9.31
CA SER A 36 26.43 1.51 -10.51
C SER A 36 26.53 0.64 -11.77
N GLY A 37 25.53 0.70 -12.64
CA GLY A 37 25.41 -0.08 -13.88
C GLY A 37 24.39 -1.23 -13.80
N ARG A 38 23.76 -1.45 -12.63
CA ARG A 38 22.73 -2.49 -12.42
C ARG A 38 21.44 -1.86 -11.86
N LEU A 39 21.30 -1.80 -10.54
CA LEU A 39 20.19 -1.12 -9.87
C LEU A 39 20.61 0.28 -9.42
N ASP A 40 20.61 1.22 -10.37
CA ASP A 40 21.11 2.59 -10.15
C ASP A 40 20.16 3.46 -9.30
N ARG A 41 18.85 3.34 -9.52
CA ARG A 41 17.84 4.17 -8.86
C ARG A 41 17.23 3.43 -7.69
N LYS A 42 17.44 3.96 -6.49
CA LYS A 42 16.85 3.47 -5.24
C LYS A 42 15.73 4.42 -4.85
N ILE A 43 14.51 3.91 -4.82
CA ILE A 43 13.31 4.65 -4.43
C ILE A 43 12.77 3.96 -3.18
N GLU A 44 12.80 4.67 -2.07
CA GLU A 44 12.24 4.20 -0.81
C GLU A 44 10.77 4.62 -0.70
N PHE A 45 9.94 3.70 -0.21
CA PHE A 45 8.52 3.92 0.01
C PHE A 45 8.28 4.03 1.52
N PRO A 46 8.14 5.25 2.07
CA PRO A 46 7.81 5.42 3.48
C PRO A 46 6.34 5.06 3.74
N HIS A 47 6.00 4.94 5.03
CA HIS A 47 4.60 4.89 5.45
C HIS A 47 3.85 6.16 5.00
N PRO A 48 2.55 6.04 4.67
CA PRO A 48 1.77 7.17 4.20
C PRO A 48 1.59 8.23 5.29
N THR A 49 1.80 9.50 4.92
CA THR A 49 1.46 10.66 5.75
C THR A 49 -0.05 10.76 5.97
N GLU A 50 -0.50 11.53 6.96
CA GLU A 50 -1.93 11.77 7.23
C GLU A 50 -2.71 12.15 5.96
N GLU A 51 -2.21 13.12 5.19
CA GLU A 51 -2.82 13.51 3.90
C GLU A 51 -2.85 12.37 2.88
N ALA A 52 -1.78 11.57 2.82
CA ALA A 52 -1.73 10.42 1.91
C ALA A 52 -2.74 9.35 2.33
N ARG A 53 -2.93 9.12 3.63
CA ARG A 53 -3.95 8.19 4.15
C ARG A 53 -5.35 8.64 3.78
N ALA A 54 -5.66 9.93 3.93
CA ALA A 54 -6.95 10.49 3.50
C ALA A 54 -7.20 10.25 2.01
N ARG A 55 -6.18 10.48 1.16
CA ARG A 55 -6.28 10.20 -0.29
C ARG A 55 -6.45 8.72 -0.61
N ILE A 56 -5.72 7.83 0.08
CA ILE A 56 -5.84 6.37 -0.12
C ILE A 56 -7.26 5.91 0.23
N LEU A 57 -7.80 6.35 1.36
CA LEU A 57 -9.18 6.06 1.76
C LEU A 57 -10.17 6.57 0.71
N GLN A 58 -9.99 7.80 0.22
CA GLN A 58 -10.83 8.37 -0.83
C GLN A 58 -10.76 7.56 -2.14
N ILE A 59 -9.59 7.08 -2.53
CA ILE A 59 -9.43 6.26 -3.75
C ILE A 59 -10.17 4.93 -3.61
N HIS A 60 -10.04 4.27 -2.46
CA HIS A 60 -10.71 2.99 -2.22
C HIS A 60 -12.22 3.13 -2.02
N SER A 61 -12.69 4.28 -1.55
CA SER A 61 -14.10 4.56 -1.36
C SER A 61 -14.85 4.99 -2.62
N ARG A 62 -14.16 5.38 -3.71
CA ARG A 62 -14.76 5.84 -5.00
C ARG A 62 -15.78 4.88 -5.63
N LYS A 63 -15.64 3.57 -5.39
CA LYS A 63 -16.54 2.55 -5.95
C LYS A 63 -17.68 2.19 -5.01
N MET A 64 -17.70 2.75 -3.79
CA MET A 64 -18.70 2.49 -2.76
C MET A 64 -19.71 3.63 -2.73
N ASN A 65 -20.93 3.35 -2.29
CA ASN A 65 -21.93 4.38 -2.04
C ASN A 65 -21.68 4.98 -0.66
N VAL A 66 -20.86 6.03 -0.57
CA VAL A 66 -20.44 6.66 0.69
C VAL A 66 -21.38 7.81 1.04
N HIS A 67 -21.76 7.93 2.31
CA HIS A 67 -22.54 9.07 2.78
C HIS A 67 -21.74 10.38 2.62
N PRO A 68 -22.35 11.50 2.16
CA PRO A 68 -21.64 12.77 1.94
C PRO A 68 -21.00 13.36 3.20
N ASP A 69 -21.50 13.01 4.39
CA ASP A 69 -20.97 13.48 5.68
C ASP A 69 -19.67 12.78 6.12
N VAL A 70 -19.12 11.87 5.32
CA VAL A 70 -17.87 11.18 5.69
C VAL A 70 -16.67 12.12 5.53
N ASN A 71 -16.02 12.41 6.66
CA ASN A 71 -14.79 13.20 6.70
C ASN A 71 -13.53 12.30 6.64
N PHE A 72 -12.88 12.23 5.47
CA PHE A 72 -11.66 11.44 5.29
C PHE A 72 -10.45 11.97 6.06
N GLU A 73 -10.39 13.26 6.38
CA GLU A 73 -9.30 13.84 7.17
C GLU A 73 -9.37 13.36 8.62
N GLU A 74 -10.58 13.29 9.18
CA GLU A 74 -10.81 12.76 10.53
C GLU A 74 -10.49 11.26 10.61
N LEU A 75 -10.84 10.50 9.57
CA LEU A 75 -10.47 9.08 9.45
C LEU A 75 -8.96 8.91 9.36
N ALA A 76 -8.27 9.79 8.62
CA ALA A 76 -6.82 9.75 8.48
C ALA A 76 -6.09 10.00 9.80
N ARG A 77 -6.60 10.93 10.64
CA ARG A 77 -6.09 11.18 12.00
C ARG A 77 -6.26 10.00 12.94
N SER A 78 -7.27 9.18 12.69
CA SER A 78 -7.58 8.02 13.55
C SER A 78 -6.91 6.73 13.08
N THR A 79 -6.21 6.75 11.95
CA THR A 79 -5.54 5.60 11.32
C THR A 79 -4.02 5.77 11.31
N ASP A 80 -3.46 6.18 12.44
CA ASP A 80 -2.02 6.32 12.61
C ASP A 80 -1.29 5.00 12.36
N ASP A 81 -0.13 5.09 11.71
CA ASP A 81 0.74 3.98 11.30
C ASP A 81 0.12 2.97 10.31
N PHE A 82 -1.06 3.24 9.75
CA PHE A 82 -1.66 2.32 8.78
C PHE A 82 -0.94 2.36 7.45
N ASN A 83 -0.63 1.18 6.91
CA ASN A 83 -0.17 1.04 5.54
C ASN A 83 -1.36 1.08 4.55
N GLY A 84 -1.06 1.23 3.25
CA GLY A 84 -2.11 1.32 2.22
C GLY A 84 -3.03 0.10 2.15
N ALA A 85 -2.51 -1.10 2.48
CA ALA A 85 -3.32 -2.32 2.50
C ALA A 85 -4.31 -2.33 3.66
N GLN A 86 -3.91 -1.89 4.86
CA GLN A 86 -4.79 -1.76 6.02
C GLN A 86 -5.90 -0.74 5.77
N LEU A 87 -5.59 0.40 5.16
CA LEU A 87 -6.60 1.41 4.78
C LEU A 87 -7.63 0.85 3.78
N LYS A 88 -7.19 0.05 2.81
CA LYS A 88 -8.09 -0.66 1.89
C LYS A 88 -9.03 -1.60 2.66
N VAL A 89 -8.50 -2.38 3.61
CA VAL A 89 -9.30 -3.31 4.42
C VAL A 89 -10.36 -2.57 5.22
N VAL A 90 -10.04 -1.42 5.81
CA VAL A 90 -11.02 -0.58 6.52
C VAL A 90 -12.21 -0.24 5.63
N CYS A 91 -11.97 0.17 4.38
CA CYS A 91 -13.05 0.45 3.43
C CYS A 91 -13.89 -0.80 3.11
N VAL A 92 -13.25 -1.96 2.91
CA VAL A 92 -13.92 -3.22 2.59
C VAL A 92 -14.81 -3.67 3.76
N GLU A 93 -14.30 -3.64 4.99
CA GLU A 93 -15.05 -4.01 6.20
C GLU A 93 -16.23 -3.07 6.43
N ALA A 94 -16.05 -1.76 6.24
CA ALA A 94 -17.15 -0.80 6.33
C ALA A 94 -18.28 -1.10 5.33
N GLY A 95 -17.93 -1.47 4.09
CA GLY A 95 -18.90 -1.92 3.09
C GLY A 95 -19.64 -3.20 3.52
N MET A 96 -18.91 -4.19 4.05
CA MET A 96 -19.51 -5.45 4.51
C MET A 96 -20.45 -5.25 5.70
N LEU A 97 -20.11 -4.37 6.65
CA LEU A 97 -20.99 -4.02 7.77
C LEU A 97 -22.26 -3.30 7.30
N THR A 98 -22.14 -2.46 6.28
CA THR A 98 -23.27 -1.74 5.68
C THR A 98 -24.26 -2.74 5.05
N LEU A 99 -23.76 -3.76 4.34
CA LEU A 99 -24.57 -4.86 3.83
C LEU A 99 -25.24 -5.68 4.93
N ARG A 100 -24.54 -5.94 6.06
CA ARG A 100 -25.13 -6.65 7.20
C ARG A 100 -26.24 -5.88 7.92
N ARG A 101 -26.27 -4.55 7.78
CA ARG A 101 -27.28 -3.66 8.37
C ARG A 101 -28.45 -3.37 7.42
N ASP A 102 -28.47 -3.97 6.22
CA ASP A 102 -29.43 -3.71 5.15
C ASP A 102 -29.54 -2.22 4.76
N THR A 103 -28.44 -1.48 4.94
CA THR A 103 -28.32 -0.07 4.54
C THR A 103 -27.64 0.05 3.18
N THR A 104 -28.03 1.03 2.38
CA THR A 104 -27.44 1.27 1.04
C THR A 104 -26.24 2.21 1.06
N GLU A 105 -26.03 2.94 2.15
CA GLU A 105 -25.01 3.99 2.26
C GLU A 105 -23.99 3.63 3.35
N VAL A 106 -22.71 3.72 2.99
CA VAL A 106 -21.60 3.42 3.88
C VAL A 106 -21.32 4.64 4.75
N SER A 107 -21.51 4.47 6.06
CA SER A 107 -21.03 5.39 7.10
C SER A 107 -19.71 4.85 7.66
N LEU A 108 -18.60 5.52 7.34
CA LEU A 108 -17.29 5.20 7.87
C LEU A 108 -17.19 5.79 9.28
N SER A 109 -17.48 4.99 10.31
CA SER A 109 -17.30 5.35 11.72
C SER A 109 -16.28 4.41 12.36
N LEU A 110 -15.29 4.95 13.08
CA LEU A 110 -14.26 4.15 13.77
C LEU A 110 -14.75 3.42 15.02
N SER A 111 -16.07 3.43 15.28
CA SER A 111 -16.68 2.59 16.31
C SER A 111 -16.70 1.10 15.95
N LEU A 112 -16.00 0.69 14.88
CA LEU A 112 -15.59 -0.68 14.60
C LEU A 112 -14.60 -1.18 15.67
N SER A 113 -15.13 -1.45 16.85
CA SER A 113 -14.54 -2.35 17.83
C SER A 113 -14.68 -3.80 17.36
N LEU A 114 -14.15 -4.15 16.18
CA LEU A 114 -14.11 -5.54 15.73
C LEU A 114 -12.71 -5.90 15.21
N SER A 115 -11.99 -6.62 16.07
CA SER A 115 -10.94 -7.58 15.76
C SER A 115 -9.79 -7.12 14.86
N LEU A 116 -9.17 -5.98 15.15
CA LEU A 116 -7.82 -5.71 14.62
C LEU A 116 -6.76 -6.71 15.13
N SER A 117 -7.11 -7.54 16.14
CA SER A 117 -6.26 -8.60 16.67
C SER A 117 -6.09 -9.83 15.76
N LEU A 118 -6.87 -9.97 14.67
CA LEU A 118 -6.79 -11.16 13.80
C LEU A 118 -6.13 -10.94 12.42
N LEU A 119 -5.78 -9.71 12.06
CA LEU A 119 -5.15 -9.43 10.75
C LEU A 119 -3.65 -9.11 10.87
N CYS A 120 -2.98 -9.70 11.86
CA CYS A 120 -1.53 -9.78 11.94
C CYS A 120 -1.04 -11.11 11.33
N VAL A 121 -1.53 -11.44 10.12
CA VAL A 121 -0.94 -12.50 9.29
C VAL A 121 -0.63 -11.88 7.93
N CYS A 122 0.39 -11.02 7.92
CA CYS A 122 1.22 -10.83 6.75
C CYS A 122 2.41 -11.79 6.90
N VAL A 123 2.28 -12.98 6.32
CA VAL A 123 3.44 -13.72 5.79
C VAL A 123 3.87 -13.05 4.50
#